data_AF-A0A7Y5FNT0-F1
#
_entry.id   AF-A0A7Y5FNT0-F1
#
_cell.length_a   1.000
_cell.length_b   1.000
_cell.length_c   1.000
_cell.angle_alpha   90.00
_cell.angle_beta   90.00
_cell.angle_gamma   90.00
#
_symmetry.space_group_name_H-M   'P 1'
#
loop_
_entity.id
_entity.type
_entity.pdbx_description
1 polymer ?
#
loop_
_entity_poly.entity_id
_entity_poly.type
_entity_poly.pdbx_seq_one_letter_code
_entity_poly.pdbx_strand_id
1 'polypeptide(L)'
;MRYTYEMRKYREDGRYHLAEELLENIINGTIPSEGLVRSLFGESKTRVIKYNLDKFIASREEKVLSVRPHHKDAPTDISDSRSAIESDTNFQTIHSTILLGDVPPSSELAFYYHDYSHTVRGAFKLFSRHKLVRKCGVPTIAHANRVGTLSTAIGLNDDQKTYKYSAVAAMHDLIEDLLFTAKDKTGKPYGFENYQQFLDDFIPSEIQDEVKILTNHYDLIVKFVTTDLKKRNEYLSFQNILASVYKLIDNGPEQIRNYAAAAYNLLCEKNFETDILDAIRWECYKELYIEGIASASKEARDFRLYEIKSFDLSDNGHGLGSLSNDSKIRNLIKQEIWARKGYRLETDWEPINRRIMELMEDTLVYAKHLVVKDLLEPQSSQDYIVSALKKFEQMKSIFYVEKVKTDKMVKIAGTI
;
A
#
# COMPACT_ATOMS: atom_id res chain seq x y z
N MET A 1 12.09 -13.81 -2.96
CA MET A 1 13.29 -13.33 -2.21
C MET A 1 12.95 -12.12 -1.33
N ARG A 2 12.98 -12.26 0.01
CA ARG A 2 12.53 -11.22 0.97
C ARG A 2 13.50 -10.05 1.18
N TYR A 3 14.80 -10.29 1.06
CA TYR A 3 15.83 -9.26 1.27
C TYR A 3 16.26 -8.62 -0.05
N THR A 4 16.09 -7.31 -0.17
CA THR A 4 16.65 -6.56 -1.30
C THR A 4 18.17 -6.61 -1.32
N TYR A 5 18.77 -6.24 -2.45
CA TYR A 5 20.22 -6.08 -2.54
C TYR A 5 20.76 -5.05 -1.52
N GLU A 6 20.05 -3.93 -1.35
CA GLU A 6 20.41 -2.90 -0.36
C GLU A 6 20.42 -3.48 1.06
N MET A 7 19.38 -4.21 1.45
CA MET A 7 19.30 -4.85 2.77
C MET A 7 20.46 -5.82 2.98
N ARG A 8 20.77 -6.65 1.97
CA ARG A 8 21.91 -7.58 2.05
C ARG A 8 23.24 -6.86 2.24
N LYS A 9 23.48 -5.78 1.51
CA LYS A 9 24.68 -4.95 1.69
C LYS A 9 24.80 -4.36 3.11
N TYR A 10 23.69 -3.87 3.69
CA TYR A 10 23.71 -3.39 5.07
C TYR A 10 23.99 -4.49 6.09
N ARG A 11 23.53 -5.73 5.83
CA ARG A 11 23.78 -6.89 6.70
C ARG A 11 25.24 -7.34 6.70
N GLU A 12 26.03 -6.92 5.72
CA GLU A 12 27.48 -7.14 5.67
C GLU A 12 28.26 -6.16 6.57
N ASP A 13 27.63 -5.08 7.07
CA ASP A 13 28.25 -4.22 8.09
C ASP A 13 28.46 -5.03 9.38
N GLY A 14 29.70 -5.10 9.86
CA GLY A 14 30.06 -5.84 11.06
C GLY A 14 29.29 -5.41 12.31
N ARG A 15 28.70 -4.21 12.32
CA ARG A 15 27.90 -3.67 13.43
C ARG A 15 26.39 -3.96 13.27
N TYR A 16 25.95 -4.55 12.16
CA TYR A 16 24.54 -4.77 11.86
C TYR A 16 23.82 -5.55 12.97
N HIS A 17 24.44 -6.62 13.47
CA HIS A 17 23.88 -7.41 14.57
C HIS A 17 23.71 -6.60 15.87
N LEU A 18 24.60 -5.65 16.17
CA LEU A 18 24.49 -4.76 17.32
C LEU A 18 23.33 -3.76 17.15
N ALA A 19 23.14 -3.25 15.93
CA ALA A 19 22.01 -2.37 15.61
C ALA A 19 20.68 -3.11 15.68
N GLU A 20 20.62 -4.38 15.25
CA GLU A 20 19.45 -5.24 15.46
C GLU A 20 19.20 -5.50 16.94
N GLU A 21 20.22 -5.83 17.73
CA GLU A 21 20.08 -6.01 19.19
C GLU A 21 19.58 -4.74 19.88
N LEU A 22 20.07 -3.56 19.46
CA LEU A 22 19.58 -2.29 19.97
C LEU A 22 18.12 -2.04 19.60
N LEU A 23 17.72 -2.37 18.36
CA LEU A 23 16.32 -2.29 17.94
C LEU A 23 15.43 -3.25 18.74
N GLU A 24 15.88 -4.47 19.01
CA GLU A 24 15.14 -5.41 19.86
C GLU A 24 14.96 -4.87 21.28
N ASN A 25 15.98 -4.23 21.85
CA ASN A 25 15.85 -3.55 23.14
C ASN A 25 14.78 -2.44 23.08
N ILE A 26 14.77 -1.63 22.02
CA ILE A 26 13.74 -0.60 21.79
C ILE A 26 12.36 -1.25 21.69
N ILE A 27 12.18 -2.28 20.86
CA ILE A 27 10.91 -3.01 20.69
C ILE A 27 10.43 -3.62 22.01
N ASN A 28 11.32 -4.17 22.82
CA ASN A 28 10.95 -4.79 24.10
C ASN A 28 10.84 -3.79 25.26
N GLY A 29 11.07 -2.50 25.03
CA GLY A 29 11.09 -1.48 26.08
C GLY A 29 12.17 -1.74 27.13
N THR A 30 13.26 -2.40 26.74
CA THR A 30 14.38 -2.75 27.61
C THR A 30 15.50 -1.74 27.42
N ILE A 31 16.02 -1.20 28.52
CA ILE A 31 17.13 -0.26 28.48
C ILE A 31 18.39 -0.99 27.97
N PRO A 32 19.01 -0.55 26.87
CA PRO A 32 20.20 -1.21 26.33
C PRO A 32 21.41 -1.01 27.24
N SER A 33 22.31 -2.00 27.22
CA SER A 33 23.55 -1.95 27.98
C SER A 33 24.48 -0.86 27.46
N GLU A 34 25.29 -0.27 28.36
CA GLU A 34 26.28 0.72 27.95
C GLU A 34 27.30 0.16 26.95
N GLY A 35 27.69 -1.12 27.13
CA GLY A 35 28.60 -1.82 26.23
C GLY A 35 28.06 -1.95 24.80
N LEU A 36 26.75 -2.22 24.64
CA LEU A 36 26.10 -2.27 23.34
C LEU A 36 26.12 -0.90 22.65
N VAL A 37 25.70 0.15 23.37
CA VAL A 37 25.70 1.53 22.83
C VAL A 37 27.11 1.98 22.46
N ARG A 38 28.09 1.70 23.32
CA ARG A 38 29.51 2.00 23.09
C ARG A 38 30.07 1.28 21.87
N SER A 39 29.72 0.01 21.67
CA SER A 39 30.19 -0.78 20.53
C SER A 39 29.61 -0.28 19.20
N LEU A 40 28.38 0.23 19.20
CA LEU A 40 27.72 0.72 18.00
C LEU A 40 28.12 2.16 17.63
N PHE A 41 28.27 3.04 18.62
CA PHE A 41 28.44 4.49 18.40
C PHE A 41 29.78 5.08 18.87
N GLY A 42 30.58 4.30 19.61
CA GLY A 42 31.86 4.72 20.18
C GLY A 42 31.74 5.43 21.54
N GLU A 43 32.83 5.37 22.32
CA GLU A 43 32.93 5.87 23.70
C GLU A 43 32.41 7.30 23.88
N SER A 44 32.82 8.21 23.00
CA SER A 44 32.52 9.64 23.11
C SER A 44 31.03 9.97 22.99
N LYS A 45 30.25 9.12 22.32
CA LYS A 45 28.81 9.33 22.08
C LYS A 45 27.92 8.53 23.03
N THR A 46 28.46 7.54 23.73
CA THR A 46 27.71 6.58 24.56
C THR A 46 26.76 7.26 25.54
N ARG A 47 27.25 8.23 26.32
CA ARG A 47 26.47 8.88 27.38
C ARG A 47 25.22 9.57 26.86
N VAL A 48 25.36 10.34 25.77
CA VAL A 48 24.25 11.14 25.21
C VAL A 48 23.26 10.27 24.45
N ILE A 49 23.72 9.28 23.69
CA ILE A 49 22.83 8.34 23.00
C ILE A 49 22.05 7.49 24.01
N LYS A 50 22.72 7.01 25.06
CA LYS A 50 22.07 6.28 26.14
C LYS A 50 21.01 7.13 26.83
N TYR A 51 21.30 8.39 27.12
CA TYR A 51 20.30 9.31 27.70
C TYR A 51 19.04 9.46 26.82
N ASN A 52 19.21 9.58 25.49
CA ASN A 52 18.08 9.67 24.57
C ASN A 52 17.25 8.38 24.56
N LEU A 53 17.91 7.22 24.53
CA LEU A 53 17.27 5.90 24.60
C LEU A 53 16.51 5.71 25.92
N ASP A 54 17.14 6.03 27.05
CA ASP A 54 16.54 5.89 28.38
C ASP A 54 15.30 6.78 28.51
N LYS A 55 15.37 8.04 28.05
CA LYS A 55 14.22 8.95 28.03
C LYS A 55 13.09 8.43 27.16
N PHE A 56 13.41 7.98 25.96
CA PHE A 56 12.44 7.44 25.03
C PHE A 56 11.72 6.24 25.64
N ILE A 57 12.47 5.23 26.11
CA ILE A 57 11.92 4.02 26.73
C ILE A 57 11.13 4.33 28.00
N ALA A 58 11.56 5.28 28.82
CA ALA A 58 10.84 5.67 30.03
C ALA A 58 9.50 6.39 29.73
N SER A 59 9.41 7.10 28.59
CA SER A 59 8.19 7.81 28.18
C SER A 59 7.11 6.90 27.57
N ARG A 60 7.43 5.62 27.36
CA ARG A 60 6.58 4.67 26.65
C ARG A 60 5.53 4.04 27.55
N GLU A 61 4.27 4.23 27.19
CA GLU A 61 3.11 3.67 27.90
C GLU A 61 2.82 2.20 27.54
N GLU A 62 3.57 1.58 26.61
CA GLU A 62 3.18 0.31 25.96
C GLU A 62 3.36 -0.97 26.78
N LYS A 63 3.15 -0.94 28.09
CA LYS A 63 3.11 -2.14 28.94
C LYS A 63 2.02 -3.16 28.53
N VAL A 64 1.15 -2.81 27.57
CA VAL A 64 -0.03 -3.58 27.15
C VAL A 64 0.12 -4.28 25.79
N LEU A 65 1.13 -3.96 24.96
CA LEU A 65 1.28 -4.55 23.62
C LEU A 65 2.18 -5.78 23.62
N SER A 66 1.91 -6.75 22.73
CA SER A 66 2.78 -7.90 22.51
C SER A 66 3.65 -7.65 21.28
N VAL A 67 4.96 -7.92 21.41
CA VAL A 67 5.88 -7.89 20.27
C VAL A 67 5.41 -8.89 19.22
N ARG A 68 5.37 -8.45 17.98
CA ARG A 68 5.00 -9.31 16.86
C ARG A 68 6.12 -10.31 16.56
N PRO A 69 5.84 -11.61 16.54
CA PRO A 69 6.83 -12.60 16.17
C PRO A 69 7.13 -12.55 14.67
N HIS A 70 8.36 -12.92 14.29
CA HIS A 70 8.69 -13.23 12.91
C HIS A 70 8.10 -14.59 12.51
N HIS A 71 7.61 -14.68 11.28
CA HIS A 71 7.21 -15.93 10.65
C HIS A 71 8.30 -16.36 9.67
N LYS A 72 9.29 -17.12 10.16
CA LYS A 72 10.44 -17.54 9.35
C LYS A 72 10.04 -18.34 8.12
N ASP A 73 8.97 -19.10 8.24
CA ASP A 73 8.40 -19.94 7.17
C ASP A 73 7.32 -19.22 6.35
N ALA A 74 7.15 -17.90 6.53
CA ALA A 74 6.26 -17.13 5.67
C ALA A 74 6.67 -17.29 4.20
N PRO A 75 5.71 -17.50 3.29
CA PRO A 75 6.00 -17.74 1.89
C PRO A 75 6.58 -16.50 1.22
N THR A 76 7.06 -16.68 -0.01
CA THR A 76 7.64 -15.63 -0.85
C THR A 76 7.03 -15.60 -2.24
N ASP A 77 5.82 -16.13 -2.43
CA ASP A 77 5.33 -16.37 -3.79
C ASP A 77 5.01 -15.10 -4.60
N ILE A 78 4.68 -13.94 -3.99
CA ILE A 78 4.64 -12.65 -4.71
C ILE A 78 6.04 -12.27 -5.14
N SER A 79 6.99 -12.32 -4.20
CA SER A 79 8.37 -11.94 -4.43
C SER A 79 9.03 -12.82 -5.50
N ASP A 80 8.76 -14.13 -5.48
CA ASP A 80 9.33 -15.10 -6.41
C ASP A 80 8.67 -15.00 -7.78
N SER A 81 7.34 -14.84 -7.85
CA SER A 81 6.63 -14.60 -9.12
C SER A 81 7.10 -13.32 -9.79
N ARG A 82 7.32 -12.25 -9.01
CA ARG A 82 7.89 -11.00 -9.50
C ARG A 82 9.30 -11.20 -10.07
N SER A 83 10.19 -11.88 -9.34
CA SER A 83 11.55 -12.16 -9.85
C SER A 83 11.53 -13.02 -11.11
N ALA A 84 10.59 -13.96 -11.22
CA ALA A 84 10.39 -14.77 -12.42
C ALA A 84 9.95 -13.90 -13.61
N ILE A 85 8.97 -13.01 -13.42
CA ILE A 85 8.50 -12.08 -14.46
C ILE A 85 9.62 -11.13 -14.91
N GLU A 86 10.42 -10.60 -14.00
CA GLU A 86 11.53 -9.70 -14.36
C GLU A 86 12.59 -10.41 -15.22
N SER A 87 12.66 -11.73 -15.15
CA SER A 87 13.54 -12.57 -15.98
C SER A 87 12.89 -13.04 -17.30
N ASP A 88 11.59 -12.80 -17.48
CA ASP A 88 10.83 -13.20 -18.66
C ASP A 88 11.05 -12.22 -19.83
N THR A 89 11.38 -12.75 -21.00
CA THR A 89 11.67 -11.94 -22.19
C THR A 89 10.45 -11.16 -22.69
N ASN A 90 9.24 -11.73 -22.65
CA ASN A 90 8.03 -11.02 -23.07
C ASN A 90 7.75 -9.83 -22.15
N PHE A 91 7.91 -10.03 -20.83
CA PHE A 91 7.79 -8.93 -19.88
C PHE A 91 8.83 -7.85 -20.14
N GLN A 92 10.09 -8.21 -20.33
CA GLN A 92 11.16 -7.24 -20.59
C GLN A 92 10.89 -6.42 -21.86
N THR A 93 10.40 -7.05 -22.94
CA THR A 93 10.02 -6.35 -24.18
C THR A 93 8.88 -5.36 -23.93
N ILE A 94 7.79 -5.81 -23.33
CA ILE A 94 6.62 -4.97 -23.02
C ILE A 94 7.04 -3.80 -22.10
N HIS A 95 7.78 -4.11 -21.03
CA HIS A 95 8.18 -3.13 -20.03
C HIS A 95 9.17 -2.11 -20.61
N SER A 96 10.12 -2.54 -21.44
CA SER A 96 11.05 -1.64 -22.12
C SER A 96 10.32 -0.65 -23.04
N THR A 97 9.37 -1.14 -23.84
CA THR A 97 8.52 -0.29 -24.69
C THR A 97 7.79 0.77 -23.88
N ILE A 98 7.20 0.38 -22.73
CA ILE A 98 6.51 1.30 -21.81
C ILE A 98 7.48 2.35 -21.25
N LEU A 99 8.67 1.93 -20.80
CA LEU A 99 9.66 2.83 -20.21
C LEU A 99 10.23 3.82 -21.25
N LEU A 100 10.25 3.46 -22.53
CA LEU A 100 10.62 4.33 -23.64
C LEU A 100 9.48 5.28 -24.08
N GLY A 101 8.31 5.19 -23.44
CA GLY A 101 7.18 6.09 -23.65
C GLY A 101 6.13 5.60 -24.65
N ASP A 102 6.33 4.41 -25.22
CA ASP A 102 5.43 3.81 -26.20
C ASP A 102 4.40 2.87 -25.56
N VAL A 103 3.33 2.57 -26.30
CA VAL A 103 2.32 1.60 -25.89
C VAL A 103 2.52 0.29 -26.64
N PRO A 104 2.79 -0.83 -25.94
CA PRO A 104 2.99 -2.14 -26.56
C PRO A 104 1.83 -2.55 -27.49
N PRO A 105 2.10 -3.27 -28.59
CA PRO A 105 1.07 -3.85 -29.43
C PRO A 105 0.29 -4.94 -28.69
N SER A 106 -0.97 -5.14 -29.06
CA SER A 106 -1.84 -6.15 -28.42
C SER A 106 -1.29 -7.57 -28.57
N SER A 107 -0.54 -7.86 -29.63
CA SER A 107 0.12 -9.15 -29.84
C SER A 107 1.15 -9.49 -28.75
N GLU A 108 1.89 -8.49 -28.24
CA GLU A 108 2.81 -8.70 -27.13
C GLU A 108 2.05 -8.84 -25.81
N LEU A 109 1.04 -7.99 -25.60
CA LEU A 109 0.20 -8.02 -24.40
C LEU A 109 -0.61 -9.32 -24.28
N ALA A 110 -0.93 -10.00 -25.37
CA ALA A 110 -1.70 -11.24 -25.38
C ALA A 110 -1.07 -12.35 -24.52
N PHE A 111 0.25 -12.33 -24.30
CA PHE A 111 0.92 -13.30 -23.42
C PHE A 111 0.41 -13.24 -21.97
N TYR A 112 0.16 -12.03 -21.46
CA TYR A 112 -0.26 -11.80 -20.07
C TYR A 112 -1.75 -11.47 -19.92
N TYR A 113 -2.43 -11.13 -21.02
CA TYR A 113 -3.81 -10.62 -20.97
C TYR A 113 -4.77 -11.32 -21.94
N HIS A 114 -4.27 -12.17 -22.83
CA HIS A 114 -5.07 -12.94 -23.79
C HIS A 114 -6.13 -12.08 -24.52
N ASP A 115 -7.41 -12.43 -24.38
CA ASP A 115 -8.55 -11.75 -25.01
C ASP A 115 -8.71 -10.30 -24.52
N TYR A 116 -8.21 -9.98 -23.33
CA TYR A 116 -8.21 -8.63 -22.78
C TYR A 116 -7.04 -7.77 -23.27
N SER A 117 -6.14 -8.28 -24.13
CA SER A 117 -4.97 -7.53 -24.62
C SER A 117 -5.35 -6.24 -25.35
N HIS A 118 -6.47 -6.20 -26.07
CA HIS A 118 -6.98 -4.97 -26.69
C HIS A 118 -7.49 -3.95 -25.66
N THR A 119 -8.20 -4.43 -24.64
CA THR A 119 -8.72 -3.62 -23.54
C THR A 119 -7.59 -2.99 -22.72
N VAL A 120 -6.63 -3.82 -22.27
CA VAL A 120 -5.47 -3.35 -21.49
C VAL A 120 -4.64 -2.36 -22.30
N ARG A 121 -4.47 -2.61 -23.61
CA ARG A 121 -3.82 -1.64 -24.51
C ARG A 121 -4.58 -0.32 -24.57
N GLY A 122 -5.92 -0.35 -24.60
CA GLY A 122 -6.78 0.84 -24.54
C GLY A 122 -6.52 1.66 -23.28
N ALA A 123 -6.48 1.01 -22.12
CA ALA A 123 -6.12 1.63 -20.85
C ALA A 123 -4.70 2.25 -20.89
N PHE A 124 -3.71 1.52 -21.41
CA PHE A 124 -2.33 2.01 -21.52
C PHE A 124 -2.21 3.24 -22.43
N LYS A 125 -2.96 3.26 -23.55
CA LYS A 125 -3.07 4.46 -24.40
C LYS A 125 -3.65 5.64 -23.65
N LEU A 126 -4.65 5.41 -22.80
CA LEU A 126 -5.29 6.49 -22.04
C LEU A 126 -4.31 7.07 -21.01
N PHE A 127 -3.62 6.23 -20.24
CA PHE A 127 -2.55 6.65 -19.34
C PHE A 127 -1.43 7.40 -20.06
N SER A 128 -0.99 6.89 -21.22
CA SER A 128 0.08 7.51 -22.04
C SER A 128 -0.34 8.89 -22.55
N ARG A 129 -1.56 9.03 -23.07
CA ARG A 129 -2.12 10.29 -23.57
C ARG A 129 -2.16 11.37 -22.48
N HIS A 130 -2.42 10.98 -21.24
CA HIS A 130 -2.45 11.88 -20.09
C HIS A 130 -1.08 12.07 -19.42
N LYS A 131 -0.03 11.41 -19.90
CA LYS A 131 1.36 11.49 -19.40
C LYS A 131 1.46 11.31 -17.89
N LEU A 132 0.67 10.38 -17.34
CA LEU A 132 0.65 10.15 -15.90
C LEU A 132 1.96 9.50 -15.44
N VAL A 133 2.54 10.09 -14.39
CA VAL A 133 3.79 9.65 -13.79
C VAL A 133 3.58 9.41 -12.29
N ARG A 134 4.22 8.35 -11.80
CA ARG A 134 4.23 8.00 -10.37
C ARG A 134 5.22 8.93 -9.64
N LYS A 135 5.13 8.97 -8.30
CA LYS A 135 6.03 9.79 -7.46
C LYS A 135 7.53 9.48 -7.65
N CYS A 136 7.85 8.25 -8.07
CA CYS A 136 9.21 7.82 -8.39
C CYS A 136 9.68 8.23 -9.80
N GLY A 137 8.87 8.97 -10.57
CA GLY A 137 9.19 9.43 -11.92
C GLY A 137 8.90 8.42 -13.04
N VAL A 138 8.52 7.19 -12.70
CA VAL A 138 8.19 6.13 -13.66
C VAL A 138 6.76 6.32 -14.19
N PRO A 139 6.46 6.06 -15.48
CA PRO A 139 5.10 6.11 -16.01
C PRO A 139 4.11 5.21 -15.25
N THR A 140 2.87 5.67 -15.04
CA THR A 140 1.82 4.87 -14.38
C THR A 140 1.56 3.54 -15.10
N ILE A 141 1.70 3.51 -16.43
CA ILE A 141 1.57 2.30 -17.25
C ILE A 141 2.54 1.20 -16.78
N ALA A 142 3.74 1.55 -16.35
CA ALA A 142 4.73 0.58 -15.89
C ALA A 142 4.26 -0.13 -14.61
N HIS A 143 3.60 0.60 -13.71
CA HIS A 143 2.96 0.05 -12.50
C HIS A 143 1.78 -0.85 -12.88
N ALA A 144 0.86 -0.35 -13.70
CA ALA A 144 -0.27 -1.14 -14.20
C ALA A 144 0.16 -2.46 -14.86
N ASN A 145 1.21 -2.42 -15.69
CA ASN A 145 1.79 -3.61 -16.30
C ASN A 145 2.37 -4.58 -15.27
N ARG A 146 3.17 -4.10 -14.29
CA ARG A 146 3.73 -4.99 -13.25
C ARG A 146 2.66 -5.65 -12.41
N VAL A 147 1.63 -4.92 -11.99
CA VAL A 147 0.52 -5.46 -11.18
C VAL A 147 -0.28 -6.49 -12.00
N GLY A 148 -0.63 -6.18 -13.25
CA GLY A 148 -1.38 -7.10 -14.11
C GLY A 148 -0.61 -8.35 -14.51
N THR A 149 0.68 -8.23 -14.85
CA THR A 149 1.53 -9.38 -15.21
C THR A 149 1.81 -10.27 -14.00
N LEU A 150 1.98 -9.69 -12.81
CA LEU A 150 2.09 -10.42 -11.55
C LEU A 150 0.85 -11.29 -11.27
N SER A 151 -0.36 -10.76 -11.50
CA SER A 151 -1.59 -11.55 -11.38
C SER A 151 -1.61 -12.79 -12.30
N THR A 152 -0.99 -12.71 -13.47
CA THR A 152 -0.85 -13.88 -14.36
C THR A 152 0.16 -14.88 -13.81
N ALA A 153 1.38 -14.43 -13.49
CA ALA A 153 2.45 -15.35 -13.09
C ALA A 153 2.17 -16.09 -11.79
N ILE A 154 1.44 -15.44 -10.88
CA ILE A 154 1.06 -16.03 -9.59
C ILE A 154 -0.12 -16.99 -9.70
N GLY A 155 -0.76 -17.07 -10.88
CA GLY A 155 -1.89 -17.96 -11.14
C GLY A 155 -3.22 -17.46 -10.55
N LEU A 156 -3.46 -16.15 -10.52
CA LEU A 156 -4.72 -15.59 -9.98
C LEU A 156 -5.93 -15.88 -10.87
N ASN A 157 -5.70 -16.03 -12.18
CA ASN A 157 -6.77 -16.34 -13.13
C ASN A 157 -7.29 -17.77 -12.90
N ASP A 158 -8.54 -18.00 -13.26
CA ASP A 158 -9.14 -19.34 -13.18
C ASP A 158 -8.40 -20.39 -14.04
N ASP A 159 -8.68 -21.68 -13.77
CA ASP A 159 -8.13 -22.80 -14.54
C ASP A 159 -8.54 -22.76 -16.02
N GLN A 160 -9.60 -22.01 -16.35
CA GLN A 160 -10.05 -21.74 -17.71
C GLN A 160 -9.21 -20.67 -18.42
N LYS A 161 -8.24 -20.07 -17.71
CA LYS A 161 -7.34 -19.03 -18.19
C LYS A 161 -8.09 -17.89 -18.87
N THR A 162 -9.13 -17.36 -18.22
CA THR A 162 -9.88 -16.21 -18.76
C THR A 162 -9.07 -14.91 -18.76
N TYR A 163 -7.96 -14.83 -18.02
CA TYR A 163 -7.12 -13.62 -17.84
C TYR A 163 -7.85 -12.37 -17.32
N LYS A 164 -9.12 -12.53 -16.90
CA LYS A 164 -9.98 -11.45 -16.39
C LYS A 164 -9.32 -10.69 -15.23
N TYR A 165 -8.81 -11.39 -14.22
CA TYR A 165 -8.21 -10.75 -13.04
C TYR A 165 -6.87 -10.08 -13.34
N SER A 166 -6.16 -10.53 -14.38
CA SER A 166 -4.96 -9.84 -14.87
C SER A 166 -5.30 -8.53 -15.57
N ALA A 167 -6.40 -8.49 -16.33
CA ALA A 167 -6.93 -7.26 -16.91
C ALA A 167 -7.46 -6.29 -15.83
N VAL A 168 -8.25 -6.79 -14.88
CA VAL A 168 -8.71 -6.02 -13.70
C VAL A 168 -7.52 -5.41 -12.96
N ALA A 169 -6.49 -6.21 -12.69
CA ALA A 169 -5.26 -5.76 -12.03
C ALA A 169 -4.50 -4.69 -12.84
N ALA A 170 -4.45 -4.80 -14.17
CA ALA A 170 -3.85 -3.76 -15.02
C ALA A 170 -4.70 -2.47 -15.09
N MET A 171 -5.99 -2.54 -14.79
CA MET A 171 -6.94 -1.43 -14.90
C MET A 171 -7.38 -0.87 -13.53
N HIS A 172 -6.86 -1.39 -12.42
CA HIS A 172 -7.35 -1.07 -11.07
C HIS A 172 -7.32 0.42 -10.72
N ASP A 173 -6.30 1.15 -11.19
CA ASP A 173 -6.14 2.59 -10.97
C ASP A 173 -6.88 3.46 -12.01
N LEU A 174 -7.50 2.87 -13.05
CA LEU A 174 -8.02 3.61 -14.20
C LEU A 174 -9.05 4.67 -13.78
N ILE A 175 -9.98 4.33 -12.89
CA ILE A 175 -11.00 5.27 -12.41
C ILE A 175 -10.37 6.34 -11.52
N GLU A 176 -9.48 5.97 -10.59
CA GLU A 176 -8.83 6.89 -9.65
C GLU A 176 -8.02 7.98 -10.34
N ASP A 177 -7.31 7.60 -11.40
CA ASP A 177 -6.34 8.44 -12.08
C ASP A 177 -6.95 9.24 -13.23
N LEU A 178 -8.01 8.73 -13.87
CA LEU A 178 -8.50 9.30 -15.13
C LEU A 178 -9.92 9.85 -15.09
N LEU A 179 -10.75 9.53 -14.09
CA LEU A 179 -12.15 9.98 -14.05
C LEU A 179 -12.28 11.50 -14.19
N PHE A 180 -11.42 12.29 -13.56
CA PHE A 180 -11.49 13.76 -13.61
C PHE A 180 -10.55 14.40 -14.63
N THR A 181 -9.76 13.62 -15.37
CA THR A 181 -8.77 14.14 -16.34
C THR A 181 -9.08 13.74 -17.78
N ALA A 182 -9.63 12.54 -17.98
CA ALA A 182 -10.07 12.06 -19.29
C ALA A 182 -11.21 12.94 -19.82
N LYS A 183 -11.32 13.01 -21.15
CA LYS A 183 -12.34 13.77 -21.86
C LYS A 183 -13.16 12.85 -22.74
N ASP A 184 -14.45 13.11 -22.80
CA ASP A 184 -15.37 12.39 -23.68
C ASP A 184 -15.15 12.74 -25.15
N LYS A 185 -15.97 12.16 -26.03
CA LYS A 185 -15.94 12.38 -27.49
C LYS A 185 -16.19 13.84 -27.89
N THR A 186 -16.81 14.64 -27.02
CA THR A 186 -17.08 16.08 -27.22
C THR A 186 -15.97 16.97 -26.66
N GLY A 187 -14.98 16.39 -25.95
CA GLY A 187 -13.90 17.12 -25.30
C GLY A 187 -14.23 17.59 -23.87
N LYS A 188 -15.38 17.21 -23.31
CA LYS A 188 -15.78 17.55 -21.93
C LYS A 188 -15.11 16.58 -20.95
N PRO A 189 -14.55 17.05 -19.83
CA PRO A 189 -14.01 16.16 -18.80
C PRO A 189 -15.09 15.27 -18.19
N TYR A 190 -14.73 14.02 -17.87
CA TYR A 190 -15.59 13.18 -17.05
C TYR A 190 -15.59 13.65 -15.58
N GLY A 191 -16.55 13.12 -14.82
CA GLY A 191 -16.72 13.34 -13.40
C GLY A 191 -17.85 12.47 -12.88
N PHE A 192 -18.34 12.74 -11.67
CA PHE A 192 -19.39 11.92 -11.08
C PHE A 192 -20.69 11.91 -11.90
N GLU A 193 -21.07 13.05 -12.50
CA GLU A 193 -22.31 13.20 -13.29
C GLU A 193 -22.37 12.29 -14.54
N ASN A 194 -21.22 11.90 -15.07
CA ASN A 194 -21.11 11.00 -16.23
C ASN A 194 -20.19 9.82 -15.91
N TYR A 195 -20.22 9.36 -14.66
CA TYR A 195 -19.41 8.24 -14.18
C TYR A 195 -19.69 6.95 -14.97
N GLN A 196 -20.97 6.59 -15.16
CA GLN A 196 -21.31 5.40 -15.94
C GLN A 196 -20.81 5.51 -17.40
N GLN A 197 -20.91 6.70 -18.01
CA GLN A 197 -20.39 6.91 -19.35
C GLN A 197 -18.86 6.71 -19.41
N PHE A 198 -18.11 7.15 -18.39
CA PHE A 198 -16.67 6.86 -18.29
C PHE A 198 -16.41 5.35 -18.26
N LEU A 199 -17.19 4.59 -17.48
CA LEU A 199 -17.07 3.14 -17.44
C LEU A 199 -17.36 2.54 -18.82
N ASP A 200 -18.47 2.91 -19.45
CA ASP A 200 -18.90 2.35 -20.73
C ASP A 200 -17.91 2.66 -21.87
N ASP A 201 -17.26 3.83 -21.83
CA ASP A 201 -16.28 4.23 -22.84
C ASP A 201 -14.92 3.54 -22.68
N PHE A 202 -14.53 3.10 -21.47
CA PHE A 202 -13.15 2.64 -21.20
C PHE A 202 -13.00 1.28 -20.50
N ILE A 203 -14.05 0.74 -19.90
CA ILE A 203 -14.01 -0.49 -19.11
C ILE A 203 -15.11 -1.45 -19.59
N PRO A 204 -14.76 -2.63 -20.11
CA PRO A 204 -15.74 -3.65 -20.50
C PRO A 204 -16.70 -3.97 -19.36
N SER A 205 -17.99 -4.09 -19.67
CA SER A 205 -19.05 -4.25 -18.66
C SER A 205 -18.82 -5.46 -17.76
N GLU A 206 -18.23 -6.54 -18.28
CA GLU A 206 -17.96 -7.76 -17.52
C GLU A 206 -16.85 -7.64 -16.46
N ILE A 207 -16.10 -6.54 -16.43
CA ILE A 207 -15.08 -6.25 -15.41
C ILE A 207 -15.30 -4.93 -14.65
N GLN A 208 -16.37 -4.19 -14.95
CA GLN A 208 -16.61 -2.87 -14.35
C GLN A 208 -16.74 -2.93 -12.83
N ASP A 209 -17.46 -3.92 -12.30
CA ASP A 209 -17.69 -4.02 -10.86
C ASP A 209 -16.41 -4.36 -10.10
N GLU A 210 -15.56 -5.24 -10.64
CA GLU A 210 -14.26 -5.56 -10.04
C GLU A 210 -13.33 -4.34 -10.00
N VAL A 211 -13.26 -3.57 -11.09
CA VAL A 211 -12.45 -2.34 -11.12
C VAL A 211 -13.02 -1.28 -10.17
N LYS A 212 -14.35 -1.17 -10.06
CA LYS A 212 -15.02 -0.30 -9.07
C LYS A 212 -14.66 -0.71 -7.64
N ILE A 213 -14.71 -1.99 -7.29
CA ILE A 213 -14.36 -2.47 -5.94
C ILE A 213 -12.91 -2.09 -5.60
N LEU A 214 -12.00 -2.20 -6.55
CA LEU A 214 -10.59 -1.81 -6.36
C LEU A 214 -10.35 -0.30 -6.36
N THR A 215 -11.33 0.52 -6.75
CA THR A 215 -11.20 1.99 -6.77
C THR A 215 -11.44 2.57 -5.37
N ASN A 216 -10.54 3.44 -4.92
CA ASN A 216 -10.70 4.22 -3.71
C ASN A 216 -11.60 5.44 -3.97
N HIS A 217 -12.91 5.21 -4.06
CA HIS A 217 -13.92 6.27 -4.26
C HIS A 217 -13.84 7.37 -3.20
N TYR A 218 -13.37 7.05 -1.99
CA TYR A 218 -13.22 8.03 -0.93
C TYR A 218 -12.15 9.08 -1.26
N ASP A 219 -11.02 8.69 -1.88
CA ASP A 219 -10.04 9.67 -2.35
C ASP A 219 -10.57 10.50 -3.53
N LEU A 220 -11.37 9.90 -4.43
CA LEU A 220 -12.08 10.62 -5.49
C LEU A 220 -13.04 11.67 -4.93
N ILE A 221 -13.81 11.32 -3.89
CA ILE A 221 -14.72 12.26 -3.21
C ILE A 221 -13.93 13.42 -2.60
N VAL A 222 -12.84 13.14 -1.88
CA VAL A 222 -12.00 14.19 -1.28
C VAL A 222 -11.38 15.10 -2.36
N LYS A 223 -10.87 14.52 -3.46
CA LYS A 223 -10.35 15.28 -4.62
C LYS A 223 -11.44 16.16 -5.24
N PHE A 224 -12.64 15.64 -5.43
CA PHE A 224 -13.78 16.38 -5.97
C PHE A 224 -14.16 17.54 -5.07
N VAL A 225 -14.42 17.28 -3.78
CA VAL A 225 -14.81 18.30 -2.78
C VAL A 225 -13.74 19.39 -2.67
N THR A 226 -12.47 19.02 -2.62
CA THR A 226 -11.36 19.99 -2.55
C THR A 226 -11.32 20.88 -3.79
N THR A 227 -11.51 20.30 -4.97
CA THR A 227 -11.55 21.05 -6.23
C THR A 227 -12.76 21.99 -6.29
N ASP A 228 -13.93 21.53 -5.86
CA ASP A 228 -15.16 22.31 -5.83
C ASP A 228 -15.07 23.50 -4.85
N LEU A 229 -14.58 23.27 -3.63
CA LEU A 229 -14.35 24.33 -2.64
C LEU A 229 -13.38 25.39 -3.18
N LYS A 230 -12.29 24.98 -3.82
CA LYS A 230 -11.34 25.90 -4.46
C LYS A 230 -12.00 26.72 -5.56
N LYS A 231 -12.87 26.13 -6.39
CA LYS A 231 -13.62 26.84 -7.44
C LYS A 231 -14.61 27.86 -6.86
N ARG A 232 -15.21 27.54 -5.72
CA ARG A 232 -16.10 28.45 -4.96
C ARG A 232 -15.35 29.50 -4.12
N ASN A 233 -14.01 29.48 -4.15
CA ASN A 233 -13.16 30.32 -3.30
C ASN A 233 -13.46 30.15 -1.79
N GLU A 234 -13.82 28.94 -1.37
CA GLU A 234 -14.09 28.60 0.02
C GLU A 234 -12.84 28.03 0.69
N TYR A 235 -12.69 28.34 1.98
CA TYR A 235 -11.57 27.84 2.78
C TYR A 235 -11.65 26.32 2.98
N LEU A 236 -10.51 25.63 2.93
CA LEU A 236 -10.42 24.18 3.12
C LEU A 236 -10.41 23.80 4.61
N SER A 237 -11.48 24.16 5.33
CA SER A 237 -11.71 23.69 6.70
C SER A 237 -12.37 22.31 6.71
N PHE A 238 -12.20 21.60 7.82
CA PHE A 238 -12.88 20.33 8.06
C PHE A 238 -14.40 20.45 7.91
N GLN A 239 -14.99 21.53 8.44
CA GLN A 239 -16.44 21.78 8.35
C GLN A 239 -16.91 22.00 6.90
N ASN A 240 -16.15 22.76 6.09
CA ASN A 240 -16.50 22.98 4.69
C ASN A 240 -16.38 21.71 3.85
N ILE A 241 -15.38 20.87 4.16
CA ILE A 241 -15.23 19.55 3.55
C ILE A 241 -16.41 18.66 3.94
N LEU A 242 -16.73 18.55 5.23
CA LEU A 242 -17.83 17.73 5.74
C LEU A 242 -19.18 18.14 5.14
N ALA A 243 -19.46 19.45 5.09
CA ALA A 243 -20.67 19.98 4.46
C ALA A 243 -20.73 19.67 2.94
N SER A 244 -19.59 19.70 2.25
CA SER A 244 -19.54 19.38 0.82
C SER A 244 -19.67 17.88 0.55
N VAL A 245 -19.15 17.02 1.42
CA VAL A 245 -19.42 15.57 1.39
C VAL A 245 -20.91 15.31 1.62
N TYR A 246 -21.54 16.00 2.58
CA TYR A 246 -22.98 15.88 2.84
C TYR A 246 -23.82 16.26 1.61
N LYS A 247 -23.46 17.34 0.89
CA LYS A 247 -24.13 17.72 -0.36
C LYS A 247 -24.11 16.61 -1.42
N LEU A 248 -23.05 15.80 -1.47
CA LEU A 248 -22.96 14.63 -2.37
C LEU A 248 -23.91 13.50 -1.96
N ILE A 249 -24.31 13.42 -0.69
CA ILE A 249 -25.33 12.45 -0.24
C ILE A 249 -26.70 12.86 -0.79
N ASP A 250 -27.07 14.13 -0.61
CA ASP A 250 -28.40 14.63 -0.98
C ASP A 250 -28.59 14.74 -2.51
N ASN A 251 -27.58 15.28 -3.20
CA ASN A 251 -27.70 15.69 -4.60
C ASN A 251 -26.68 15.02 -5.52
N GLY A 252 -25.84 14.11 -5.01
CA GLY A 252 -24.82 13.44 -5.81
C GLY A 252 -25.39 12.30 -6.67
N PRO A 253 -24.65 11.89 -7.70
CA PRO A 253 -24.97 10.72 -8.51
C PRO A 253 -25.07 9.44 -7.68
N GLU A 254 -25.99 8.56 -8.05
CA GLU A 254 -26.32 7.33 -7.31
C GLU A 254 -25.09 6.49 -6.96
N GLN A 255 -24.16 6.37 -7.91
CA GLN A 255 -22.95 5.56 -7.79
C GLN A 255 -22.00 6.06 -6.69
N ILE A 256 -22.12 7.33 -6.27
CA ILE A 256 -21.22 7.98 -5.30
C ILE A 256 -21.90 8.21 -3.95
N ARG A 257 -23.24 8.30 -3.91
CA ARG A 257 -24.00 8.60 -2.67
C ARG A 257 -23.65 7.67 -1.52
N ASN A 258 -23.55 6.37 -1.76
CA ASN A 258 -23.23 5.39 -0.72
C ASN A 258 -21.81 5.59 -0.15
N TYR A 259 -20.83 5.88 -1.01
CA TYR A 259 -19.47 6.20 -0.58
C TYR A 259 -19.40 7.54 0.16
N ALA A 260 -20.16 8.56 -0.28
CA ALA A 260 -20.25 9.84 0.40
C ALA A 260 -20.89 9.72 1.78
N ALA A 261 -21.95 8.92 1.92
CA ALA A 261 -22.61 8.66 3.20
C ALA A 261 -21.68 7.95 4.18
N ALA A 262 -20.98 6.90 3.73
CA ALA A 262 -20.00 6.21 4.56
C ALA A 262 -18.85 7.13 5.00
N ALA A 263 -18.33 7.96 4.09
CA ALA A 263 -17.32 8.96 4.43
C ALA A 263 -17.84 9.97 5.46
N TYR A 264 -19.03 10.53 5.25
CA TYR A 264 -19.63 11.49 6.16
C TYR A 264 -19.80 10.91 7.58
N ASN A 265 -20.36 9.70 7.69
CA ASN A 265 -20.57 9.04 8.97
C ASN A 265 -19.26 8.82 9.73
N LEU A 266 -18.22 8.33 9.04
CA LEU A 266 -16.89 8.17 9.64
C LEU A 266 -16.33 9.51 10.12
N LEU A 267 -16.45 10.56 9.31
CA LEU A 267 -15.82 11.85 9.59
C LEU A 267 -16.52 12.60 10.72
N CYS A 268 -17.84 12.49 10.88
CA CYS A 268 -18.58 13.13 11.97
C CYS A 268 -18.11 12.72 13.38
N GLU A 269 -17.50 11.53 13.51
CA GLU A 269 -16.99 11.01 14.78
C GLU A 269 -15.53 11.41 15.06
N LYS A 270 -14.91 12.20 14.17
CA LYS A 270 -13.48 12.54 14.21
C LYS A 270 -13.27 14.03 14.43
N ASN A 271 -12.11 14.35 15.00
CA ASN A 271 -11.62 15.72 15.10
C ASN A 271 -10.22 15.79 14.45
N PHE A 272 -10.05 16.70 13.50
CA PHE A 272 -8.79 16.90 12.78
C PHE A 272 -8.29 18.32 13.00
N GLU A 273 -7.14 18.45 13.66
CA GLU A 273 -6.56 19.76 14.01
C GLU A 273 -5.54 20.26 12.98
N THR A 274 -4.80 19.35 12.33
CA THR A 274 -3.77 19.69 11.33
C THR A 274 -3.78 18.70 10.17
N ASP A 275 -3.29 19.16 9.01
CA ASP A 275 -3.22 18.38 7.76
C ASP A 275 -4.53 17.63 7.41
N ILE A 276 -5.62 18.39 7.46
CA ILE A 276 -7.00 17.87 7.41
C ILE A 276 -7.22 16.95 6.19
N LEU A 277 -6.67 17.30 5.01
CA LEU A 277 -6.90 16.52 3.79
C LEU A 277 -6.23 15.15 3.82
N ASP A 278 -4.95 15.10 4.20
CA ASP A 278 -4.23 13.84 4.28
C ASP A 278 -4.76 12.98 5.43
N ALA A 279 -5.17 13.59 6.54
CA ALA A 279 -5.80 12.89 7.66
C ALA A 279 -7.16 12.27 7.27
N ILE A 280 -8.04 13.01 6.58
CA ILE A 280 -9.31 12.49 6.06
C ILE A 280 -9.08 11.32 5.10
N ARG A 281 -8.18 11.49 4.12
CA ARG A 281 -7.84 10.43 3.16
C ARG A 281 -7.34 9.19 3.86
N TRP A 282 -6.53 9.37 4.90
CA TRP A 282 -5.96 8.28 5.68
C TRP A 282 -7.02 7.52 6.49
N GLU A 283 -7.92 8.23 7.17
CA GLU A 283 -9.02 7.60 7.91
C GLU A 283 -9.97 6.84 6.96
N CYS A 284 -10.34 7.44 5.82
CA CYS A 284 -11.18 6.75 4.83
C CYS A 284 -10.47 5.53 4.22
N TYR A 285 -9.17 5.63 3.95
CA TYR A 285 -8.39 4.51 3.42
C TYR A 285 -8.43 3.30 4.38
N LYS A 286 -8.17 3.55 5.67
CA LYS A 286 -8.02 2.46 6.66
C LYS A 286 -9.37 1.88 7.12
N GLU A 287 -10.38 2.72 7.32
CA GLU A 287 -11.66 2.28 7.90
C GLU A 287 -12.70 1.90 6.85
N LEU A 288 -12.62 2.47 5.63
CA LEU A 288 -13.66 2.27 4.61
C LEU A 288 -13.15 1.55 3.37
N TYR A 289 -12.06 2.00 2.76
CA TYR A 289 -11.61 1.44 1.48
C TYR A 289 -11.13 -0.02 1.61
N ILE A 290 -10.13 -0.27 2.46
CA ILE A 290 -9.61 -1.64 2.64
C ILE A 290 -10.66 -2.57 3.25
N GLU A 291 -11.49 -2.05 4.17
CA GLU A 291 -12.62 -2.80 4.74
C GLU A 291 -13.67 -3.13 3.69
N GLY A 292 -13.95 -2.21 2.76
CA GLY A 292 -14.90 -2.40 1.66
C GLY A 292 -14.46 -3.51 0.71
N ILE A 293 -13.18 -3.53 0.30
CA ILE A 293 -12.65 -4.63 -0.53
C ILE A 293 -12.73 -5.96 0.22
N ALA A 294 -12.37 -5.98 1.51
CA ALA A 294 -12.43 -7.17 2.36
C ALA A 294 -13.87 -7.71 2.48
N SER A 295 -14.83 -6.82 2.74
CA SER A 295 -16.25 -7.15 2.88
C SER A 295 -16.84 -7.67 1.57
N ALA A 296 -16.60 -7.00 0.45
CA ALA A 296 -17.06 -7.43 -0.87
C ALA A 296 -16.49 -8.81 -1.24
N SER A 297 -15.20 -9.04 -0.95
CA SER A 297 -14.54 -10.33 -1.20
C SER A 297 -15.14 -11.45 -0.34
N LYS A 298 -15.44 -11.15 0.93
CA LYS A 298 -16.07 -12.10 1.86
C LYS A 298 -17.50 -12.45 1.46
N GLU A 299 -18.28 -11.45 1.05
CA GLU A 299 -19.66 -11.62 0.60
C GLU A 299 -19.73 -12.48 -0.67
N ALA A 300 -18.88 -12.19 -1.65
CA ALA A 300 -18.80 -12.94 -2.90
C ALA A 300 -18.17 -14.33 -2.75
N ARG A 301 -17.48 -14.59 -1.63
CA ARG A 301 -16.59 -15.75 -1.44
C ARG A 301 -15.53 -15.86 -2.53
N ASP A 302 -15.08 -14.72 -3.03
CA ASP A 302 -14.01 -14.59 -4.01
C ASP A 302 -13.02 -13.53 -3.52
N PHE A 303 -11.83 -13.99 -3.13
CA PHE A 303 -10.80 -13.15 -2.54
C PHE A 303 -9.75 -12.67 -3.55
N ARG A 304 -9.93 -12.95 -4.85
CA ARG A 304 -8.97 -12.53 -5.87
C ARG A 304 -8.85 -11.02 -5.96
N LEU A 305 -9.94 -10.27 -5.76
CA LEU A 305 -9.89 -8.80 -5.72
C LEU A 305 -9.08 -8.31 -4.51
N TYR A 306 -9.29 -8.93 -3.35
CA TYR A 306 -8.47 -8.64 -2.18
C TYR A 306 -6.99 -8.93 -2.44
N GLU A 307 -6.69 -10.02 -3.15
CA GLU A 307 -5.34 -10.43 -3.52
C GLU A 307 -4.68 -9.45 -4.50
N ILE A 308 -5.39 -8.94 -5.52
CA ILE A 308 -4.87 -7.91 -6.45
C ILE A 308 -4.34 -6.71 -5.66
N LYS A 309 -5.03 -6.32 -4.58
CA LYS A 309 -4.56 -5.20 -3.76
C LYS A 309 -3.23 -5.49 -3.07
N SER A 310 -2.93 -6.74 -2.74
CA SER A 310 -1.61 -7.13 -2.23
C SER A 310 -0.50 -6.91 -3.26
N PHE A 311 -0.80 -7.12 -4.54
CA PHE A 311 0.16 -6.94 -5.64
C PHE A 311 0.45 -5.46 -5.87
N ASP A 312 -0.58 -4.61 -5.89
CA ASP A 312 -0.41 -3.15 -5.91
C ASP A 312 0.43 -2.67 -4.73
N LEU A 313 0.05 -3.04 -3.51
CA LEU A 313 0.77 -2.62 -2.30
C LEU A 313 2.23 -3.10 -2.27
N SER A 314 2.49 -4.31 -2.76
CA SER A 314 3.83 -4.86 -2.89
C SER A 314 4.61 -4.20 -4.05
N ASP A 315 3.97 -3.86 -5.17
CA ASP A 315 4.58 -3.13 -6.29
C ASP A 315 4.90 -1.68 -5.92
N ASN A 316 4.17 -1.07 -4.99
CA ASN A 316 4.57 0.21 -4.40
C ASN A 316 5.92 0.12 -3.65
N GLY A 317 6.39 -1.10 -3.38
CA GLY A 317 7.76 -1.43 -2.99
C GLY A 317 8.81 -1.14 -4.07
N HIS A 318 8.43 -1.20 -5.35
CA HIS A 318 9.30 -0.87 -6.47
C HIS A 318 9.56 0.64 -6.53
N GLY A 319 10.84 0.99 -6.58
CA GLY A 319 11.26 2.37 -6.48
C GLY A 319 11.19 2.93 -5.06
N LEU A 320 10.97 2.12 -4.00
CA LEU A 320 11.09 2.58 -2.61
C LEU A 320 12.37 3.38 -2.40
N GLY A 321 13.50 2.95 -2.96
CA GLY A 321 14.78 3.68 -2.88
C GLY A 321 14.69 5.16 -3.30
N SER A 322 13.83 5.48 -4.28
CA SER A 322 13.59 6.84 -4.78
C SER A 322 12.51 7.62 -4.01
N LEU A 323 11.75 6.98 -3.12
CA LEU A 323 10.70 7.61 -2.34
C LEU A 323 11.24 8.29 -1.07
N SER A 324 10.54 9.33 -0.61
CA SER A 324 10.78 9.94 0.70
C SER A 324 10.55 8.93 1.83
N ASN A 325 11.21 9.12 2.98
CA ASN A 325 11.03 8.24 4.14
C ASN A 325 9.57 8.18 4.60
N ASP A 326 8.86 9.31 4.60
CA ASP A 326 7.43 9.35 4.95
C ASP A 326 6.58 8.51 3.99
N SER A 327 6.91 8.52 2.69
CA SER A 327 6.22 7.69 1.70
C SER A 327 6.51 6.19 1.90
N LYS A 328 7.75 5.83 2.26
CA LYS A 328 8.12 4.44 2.59
C LYS A 328 7.34 3.94 3.81
N ILE A 329 7.32 4.72 4.89
CA ILE A 329 6.60 4.39 6.12
C ILE A 329 5.10 4.29 5.86
N ARG A 330 4.52 5.25 5.14
CA ARG A 330 3.10 5.21 4.76
C ARG A 330 2.78 3.95 3.95
N ASN A 331 3.64 3.53 3.03
CA ASN A 331 3.43 2.28 2.26
C ASN A 331 3.47 1.03 3.16
N LEU A 332 4.42 0.95 4.09
CA LEU A 332 4.50 -0.18 5.03
C LEU A 332 3.26 -0.25 5.94
N ILE A 333 2.77 0.90 6.42
CA ILE A 333 1.55 0.93 7.22
C ILE A 333 0.33 0.52 6.38
N LYS A 334 0.26 0.90 5.09
CA LYS A 334 -0.81 0.42 4.18
C LYS A 334 -0.79 -1.11 4.02
N GLN A 335 0.39 -1.70 3.84
CA GLN A 335 0.55 -3.16 3.77
C GLN A 335 0.13 -3.84 5.08
N GLU A 336 0.49 -3.25 6.23
CA GLU A 336 0.11 -3.73 7.55
C GLU A 336 -1.41 -3.70 7.77
N ILE A 337 -2.07 -2.58 7.43
CA ILE A 337 -3.53 -2.43 7.51
C ILE A 337 -4.22 -3.49 6.64
N TRP A 338 -3.78 -3.63 5.38
CA TRP A 338 -4.31 -4.66 4.47
C TRP A 338 -4.13 -6.05 5.06
N ALA A 339 -2.93 -6.41 5.49
CA ALA A 339 -2.67 -7.73 6.05
C ALA A 339 -3.49 -8.03 7.33
N ARG A 340 -3.60 -7.05 8.24
CA ARG A 340 -4.39 -7.19 9.48
C ARG A 340 -5.87 -7.38 9.18
N LYS A 341 -6.42 -6.66 8.20
CA LYS A 341 -7.81 -6.80 7.76
C LYS A 341 -8.02 -8.17 7.08
N GLY A 342 -7.08 -8.59 6.23
CA GLY A 342 -7.06 -9.89 5.58
C GLY A 342 -7.08 -11.04 6.58
N TYR A 343 -6.27 -10.98 7.63
CA TYR A 343 -6.25 -11.99 8.69
C TYR A 343 -7.62 -12.16 9.37
N ARG A 344 -8.41 -11.08 9.49
CA ARG A 344 -9.76 -11.10 10.08
C ARG A 344 -10.84 -11.63 9.13
N LEU A 345 -10.52 -11.90 7.87
CA LEU A 345 -11.44 -12.57 6.95
C LEU A 345 -11.73 -14.00 7.42
N GLU A 346 -10.76 -14.64 8.10
CA GLU A 346 -10.84 -16.02 8.61
C GLU A 346 -11.26 -17.02 7.51
N THR A 347 -10.69 -16.86 6.31
CA THR A 347 -10.96 -17.74 5.16
C THR A 347 -10.05 -18.96 5.16
N ASP A 348 -10.56 -20.07 4.64
CA ASP A 348 -9.83 -21.30 4.33
C ASP A 348 -9.20 -21.29 2.92
N TRP A 349 -9.35 -20.20 2.16
CA TRP A 349 -8.75 -20.08 0.83
C TRP A 349 -7.23 -19.86 0.96
N GLU A 350 -6.47 -20.93 0.75
CA GLU A 350 -5.03 -20.95 1.00
C GLU A 350 -4.22 -19.86 0.26
N PRO A 351 -4.48 -19.53 -1.02
CA PRO A 351 -3.71 -18.49 -1.71
C PRO A 351 -3.67 -17.17 -0.95
N ILE A 352 -4.81 -16.62 -0.52
CA ILE A 352 -4.79 -15.33 0.20
C ILE A 352 -4.12 -15.42 1.57
N ASN A 353 -4.26 -16.55 2.28
CA ASN A 353 -3.62 -16.74 3.59
C ASN A 353 -2.09 -16.69 3.46
N ARG A 354 -1.54 -17.33 2.42
CA ARG A 354 -0.11 -17.25 2.08
C ARG A 354 0.32 -15.81 1.79
N ARG A 355 -0.46 -15.06 1.00
CA ARG A 355 -0.16 -13.66 0.65
C ARG A 355 -0.19 -12.73 1.85
N ILE A 356 -1.17 -12.93 2.74
CA ILE A 356 -1.25 -12.21 4.01
C ILE A 356 0.02 -12.47 4.80
N MET A 357 0.42 -13.73 4.99
CA MET A 357 1.64 -14.09 5.72
C MET A 357 2.92 -13.49 5.09
N GLU A 358 3.04 -13.55 3.76
CA GLU A 358 4.16 -12.94 3.03
C GLU A 358 4.24 -11.44 3.28
N LEU A 359 3.17 -10.67 3.00
CA LEU A 359 3.15 -9.22 3.21
C LEU A 359 3.36 -8.85 4.67
N MET A 360 2.79 -9.64 5.59
CA MET A 360 2.96 -9.48 7.02
C MET A 360 4.44 -9.50 7.41
N GLU A 361 5.16 -10.54 6.99
CA GLU A 361 6.56 -10.75 7.31
C GLU A 361 7.46 -9.74 6.58
N ASP A 362 7.21 -9.51 5.30
CA ASP A 362 7.94 -8.53 4.50
C ASP A 362 7.84 -7.14 5.15
N THR A 363 6.64 -6.70 5.52
CA THR A 363 6.42 -5.39 6.17
C THR A 363 7.24 -5.26 7.45
N LEU A 364 7.29 -6.30 8.28
CA LEU A 364 8.08 -6.31 9.51
C LEU A 364 9.58 -6.22 9.21
N VAL A 365 10.07 -7.00 8.25
CA VAL A 365 11.47 -7.01 7.83
C VAL A 365 11.90 -5.65 7.26
N TYR A 366 11.09 -5.03 6.40
CA TYR A 366 11.37 -3.69 5.86
C TYR A 366 11.30 -2.60 6.95
N ALA A 367 10.34 -2.67 7.87
CA ALA A 367 10.25 -1.72 8.98
C ALA A 367 11.49 -1.80 9.89
N LYS A 368 11.94 -3.01 10.24
CA LYS A 368 13.19 -3.21 11.00
C LYS A 368 14.38 -2.61 10.26
N HIS A 369 14.51 -2.89 8.97
CA HIS A 369 15.60 -2.36 8.16
C HIS A 369 15.63 -0.83 8.12
N LEU A 370 14.47 -0.16 8.00
CA LEU A 370 14.42 1.31 7.99
C LEU A 370 14.91 1.95 9.30
N VAL A 371 14.72 1.28 10.43
CA VAL A 371 15.21 1.74 11.74
C VAL A 371 16.70 1.40 11.88
N VAL A 372 17.09 0.15 11.61
CA VAL A 372 18.49 -0.31 11.69
C VAL A 372 19.41 0.52 10.81
N LYS A 373 18.96 0.91 9.61
CA LYS A 373 19.74 1.75 8.69
C LYS A 373 20.14 3.08 9.33
N ASP A 374 19.25 3.72 10.10
CA ASP A 374 19.58 4.95 10.82
C ASP A 374 20.51 4.67 12.01
N LEU A 375 20.31 3.55 12.72
CA LEU A 375 21.19 3.16 13.84
C LEU A 375 22.63 2.90 13.39
N LEU A 376 22.85 2.51 12.15
CA LEU A 376 24.17 2.24 11.58
C LEU A 376 24.90 3.49 11.08
N GLU A 377 24.24 4.64 11.02
CA GLU A 377 24.80 5.85 10.42
C GLU A 377 26.01 6.38 11.22
N PRO A 378 27.22 6.36 10.63
CA PRO A 378 28.43 6.78 11.35
C PRO A 378 28.47 8.29 11.62
N GLN A 379 27.84 9.09 10.77
CA GLN A 379 27.81 10.55 10.88
C GLN A 379 26.56 11.03 11.61
N SER A 380 26.66 12.13 12.37
CA SER A 380 25.51 12.71 13.07
C SER A 380 24.66 11.70 13.87
N SER A 381 25.30 10.73 14.55
CA SER A 381 24.61 9.61 15.17
C SER A 381 23.54 10.01 16.21
N GLN A 382 23.63 11.23 16.77
CA GLN A 382 22.58 11.79 17.63
C GLN A 382 21.30 12.17 16.86
N ASP A 383 21.42 12.72 15.66
CA ASP A 383 20.28 13.04 14.81
C ASP A 383 19.63 11.76 14.30
N TYR A 384 20.46 10.80 13.88
CA TYR A 384 20.00 9.53 13.37
C TYR A 384 19.39 8.61 14.44
N ILE A 385 19.84 8.65 15.70
CA ILE A 385 19.11 7.93 16.77
C ILE A 385 17.71 8.53 16.96
N VAL A 386 17.57 9.86 16.96
CA VAL A 386 16.24 10.50 17.07
C VAL A 386 15.36 10.16 15.87
N SER A 387 15.93 10.16 14.66
CA SER A 387 15.25 9.70 13.44
C SER A 387 14.80 8.24 13.55
N ALA A 388 15.66 7.33 14.00
CA ALA A 388 15.36 5.92 14.21
C ALA A 388 14.18 5.74 15.19
N LEU A 389 14.21 6.44 16.32
CA LEU A 389 13.14 6.40 17.33
C LEU A 389 11.81 6.95 16.79
N LYS A 390 11.84 8.05 16.03
CA LYS A 390 10.65 8.61 15.37
C LYS A 390 10.05 7.64 14.35
N LYS A 391 10.89 7.01 13.51
CA LYS A 391 10.47 5.99 12.54
C LYS A 391 9.84 4.80 13.23
N PHE A 392 10.45 4.34 14.32
CA PHE A 392 9.91 3.27 15.15
C PHE A 392 8.51 3.61 15.68
N GLU A 393 8.31 4.81 16.25
CA GLU A 393 7.00 5.25 16.74
C GLU A 393 5.95 5.33 15.61
N GLN A 394 6.32 5.87 14.45
CA GLN A 394 5.42 5.94 13.30
C GLN A 394 5.00 4.54 12.80
N MET A 395 5.87 3.54 12.95
CA MET A 395 5.65 2.16 12.51
C MET A 395 5.24 1.21 13.64
N LYS A 396 4.81 1.74 14.78
CA LYS A 396 4.45 0.95 15.97
C LYS A 396 3.42 -0.16 15.67
N SER A 397 2.44 0.08 14.79
CA SER A 397 1.45 -0.94 14.42
C SER A 397 2.04 -2.16 13.70
N ILE A 398 3.26 -2.04 13.15
CA ILE A 398 3.97 -3.12 12.47
C ILE A 398 4.72 -4.00 13.47
N PHE A 399 5.35 -3.39 14.48
CA PHE A 399 6.18 -4.09 15.47
C PHE A 399 5.37 -4.80 16.57
N TYR A 400 4.13 -4.39 16.77
CA TYR A 400 3.27 -4.90 17.84
C TYR A 400 1.97 -5.48 17.31
N VAL A 401 1.49 -6.50 18.01
CA VAL A 401 0.13 -7.01 17.87
C VAL A 401 -0.68 -6.61 19.12
N GLU A 402 -1.97 -6.35 18.92
CA GLU A 402 -2.90 -6.20 20.04
C GLU A 402 -2.88 -7.49 20.86
N LYS A 403 -2.76 -7.39 22.19
CA LYS A 403 -3.02 -8.52 23.08
C LYS A 403 -4.50 -8.88 22.96
N VAL A 404 -4.82 -9.74 22.00
CA VAL A 404 -6.10 -10.43 21.98
C VAL A 404 -6.18 -11.16 23.31
N LYS A 405 -7.22 -10.88 24.12
CA LYS A 405 -7.58 -11.73 25.26
C LYS A 405 -7.63 -13.15 24.72
N THR A 406 -6.62 -13.92 25.09
CA THR A 406 -6.25 -15.22 24.54
C THR A 406 -7.44 -16.16 24.59
N ASP A 407 -7.86 -16.60 23.40
CA ASP A 407 -8.46 -17.93 23.19
C ASP A 407 -8.46 -18.35 21.70
N LYS A 408 -8.19 -17.44 20.74
CA LYS A 408 -8.21 -17.79 19.29
C LYS A 408 -6.91 -17.62 18.51
N MET A 409 -5.91 -16.88 18.99
CA MET A 409 -4.67 -16.65 18.22
C MET A 409 -3.72 -17.86 18.14
N VAL A 410 -3.92 -18.92 18.93
CA VAL A 410 -2.98 -20.06 19.01
C VAL A 410 -3.38 -21.24 18.11
N LYS A 411 -4.61 -21.29 17.58
CA LYS A 411 -5.10 -22.52 16.92
C LYS A 411 -4.61 -22.76 15.48
N ILE A 412 -4.08 -21.75 14.78
CA ILE A 412 -3.64 -21.91 13.38
C ILE A 412 -2.11 -21.97 13.25
N ALA A 413 -1.37 -21.40 14.21
CA ALA A 413 0.09 -21.50 14.24
C ALA A 413 0.63 -22.85 14.79
N GLY A 414 -0.27 -23.76 15.19
CA GLY A 414 0.08 -25.05 15.83
C GLY A 414 -0.54 -26.28 15.20
N THR A 415 -1.06 -26.20 13.97
CA THR A 415 -1.59 -27.38 13.26
C THR A 415 -1.10 -27.42 11.80
N ILE A 416 0.20 -27.68 11.64
CA ILE A 416 0.78 -28.43 10.51
C ILE A 416 1.76 -29.44 11.12
#